data_AF-A0A7M3VFZ1-F1
#
_entry.id   AF-A0A7M3VFZ1-F1
#
_cell.length_a   1.000
_cell.length_b   1.000
_cell.length_c   1.000
_cell.angle_alpha   90.00
_cell.angle_beta   90.00
_cell.angle_gamma   90.00
#
_symmetry.space_group_name_H-M   'P 1'
#
loop_
_entity.id
_entity.type
_entity.pdbx_description
1 polymer ?
#
loop_
_entity_poly.entity_id
_entity_poly.type
_entity_poly.pdbx_seq_one_letter_code
_entity_poly.pdbx_strand_id
1 'polypeptide(L)'
;MDYALTIWSVATYIEARVKSTIDYEHMEKTTGFSYRHIREIFKENTGKSLSKYILERKIANAAFDISISDKKLTDIAFEYKFNSYDTFTRSFKRITDVSPSQFKKKDSKVGRKRILMGMYAPVIFKKDDDIEYYDTSINKHIIPKETVKTNSSCILYGVPKVAYTFKECTPFVVSLKSCLAYLGHRINYTYIMAVTGASFRLRWNKSYWDGGNVDIMNIYQDAYEPFKRAFKAIKRECKILKRANSSKQDFMEFIKKEINSGKPVISLGIIGPCEAGLITGYRNNGETLLGWNCFQDCKEFNKNTGIDECGYYITNNWWQNPDTIALIAIGDEIKANISQKEIIENALNIMNTNTIKVNTGNRSMQTYAGGQLAYELWARAITNEAEFSKNTIVPLLIERLMCQNDAQTMIGEGRAYAAYFMEWIGNTNKHVQNDCNEAAKYLRKILEISMEMCKIRGGFEQNEKTLKSFCQPKIRAKTAELIQQAKEHEHKACGLMQAIYSKL
;
A
#
# COMPACT_ATOMS: atom_id res chain seq x y z
N MET A 1 -17.62 -2.81 -12.67
CA MET A 1 -16.72 -1.64 -12.80
C MET A 1 -16.22 -1.33 -11.41
N ASP A 2 -14.91 -1.34 -11.20
CA ASP A 2 -14.32 -0.90 -9.94
C ASP A 2 -14.44 0.63 -9.86
N TYR A 3 -15.17 1.12 -8.85
CA TYR A 3 -15.39 2.55 -8.65
C TYR A 3 -14.38 3.17 -7.69
N ALA A 4 -13.33 2.45 -7.25
CA ALA A 4 -12.36 2.92 -6.26
C ALA A 4 -11.81 4.33 -6.57
N LEU A 5 -11.33 4.56 -7.81
CA LEU A 5 -10.84 5.89 -8.23
C LEU A 5 -11.94 6.96 -8.21
N THR A 6 -13.18 6.58 -8.51
CA THR A 6 -14.32 7.51 -8.44
C THR A 6 -14.65 7.84 -6.99
N ILE A 7 -14.69 6.86 -6.09
CA ILE A 7 -14.88 7.08 -4.66
C ILE A 7 -13.77 7.97 -4.09
N TRP A 8 -12.53 7.74 -4.52
CA TRP A 8 -11.39 8.54 -4.13
C TRP A 8 -11.51 9.98 -4.62
N SER A 9 -11.94 10.22 -5.86
CA SER A 9 -12.18 11.58 -6.36
C SER A 9 -13.28 12.31 -5.57
N VAL A 10 -14.40 11.64 -5.28
CA VAL A 10 -15.50 12.21 -4.49
C VAL A 10 -15.04 12.54 -3.07
N ALA A 11 -14.31 11.64 -2.40
CA ALA A 11 -13.79 11.90 -1.07
C ALA A 11 -12.77 13.06 -1.07
N THR A 12 -11.87 13.08 -2.06
CA THR A 12 -10.89 14.18 -2.24
C THR A 12 -11.59 15.52 -2.36
N TYR A 13 -12.63 15.58 -3.18
CA TYR A 13 -13.44 16.77 -3.39
C TYR A 13 -14.10 17.27 -2.11
N ILE A 14 -14.62 16.35 -1.30
CA ILE A 14 -15.31 16.65 -0.04
C ILE A 14 -14.31 17.10 1.03
N GLU A 15 -13.21 16.38 1.23
CA GLU A 15 -12.21 16.72 2.26
C GLU A 15 -11.66 18.13 2.06
N ALA A 16 -11.42 18.57 0.82
CA ALA A 16 -10.93 19.92 0.55
C ALA A 16 -11.98 21.03 0.76
N ARG A 17 -13.26 20.67 0.89
CA ARG A 17 -14.41 21.59 0.95
C ARG A 17 -15.27 21.41 2.21
N VAL A 18 -14.75 20.75 3.25
CA VAL A 18 -15.50 20.55 4.51
C VAL A 18 -15.92 21.86 5.19
N LYS A 19 -15.18 22.95 4.98
CA LYS A 19 -15.47 24.31 5.48
C LYS A 19 -16.20 25.22 4.47
N SER A 20 -16.55 24.70 3.29
CA SER A 20 -17.24 25.47 2.25
C SER A 20 -18.53 24.78 1.81
N THR A 21 -19.29 25.45 0.95
CA THR A 21 -20.46 24.84 0.32
C THR A 21 -19.99 23.79 -0.69
N ILE A 22 -20.58 22.60 -0.63
CA ILE A 22 -20.31 21.54 -1.60
C ILE A 22 -21.12 21.85 -2.86
N ASP A 23 -20.40 22.22 -3.92
CA ASP A 23 -20.98 22.38 -5.26
C ASP A 23 -21.09 21.01 -5.94
N TYR A 24 -22.33 20.54 -6.13
CA TYR A 24 -22.62 19.25 -6.71
C TYR A 24 -22.48 19.24 -8.23
N GLU A 25 -22.81 20.33 -8.92
CA GLU A 25 -22.63 20.41 -10.39
C GLU A 25 -21.15 20.36 -10.76
N HIS A 26 -20.32 21.05 -9.98
CA HIS A 26 -18.88 20.97 -10.15
C HIS A 26 -18.34 19.57 -9.80
N MET A 27 -18.91 18.87 -8.82
CA MET A 27 -18.57 17.47 -8.52
C MET A 27 -18.93 16.54 -9.69
N GLU A 28 -20.08 16.72 -10.33
CA GLU A 28 -20.49 15.95 -11.51
C GLU A 28 -19.50 16.15 -12.67
N LYS A 29 -19.19 17.41 -13.00
CA LYS A 29 -18.19 17.77 -14.03
C LYS A 29 -16.83 17.17 -13.74
N THR A 30 -16.42 17.21 -12.48
CA THR A 30 -15.10 16.77 -12.02
C THR A 30 -14.95 15.23 -12.02
N THR A 31 -16.02 14.51 -11.71
CA THR A 31 -16.01 13.04 -11.62
C THR A 31 -16.42 12.34 -12.91
N GLY A 32 -17.15 13.04 -13.79
CA GLY A 32 -17.72 12.49 -15.02
C GLY A 32 -19.03 11.73 -14.82
N PHE A 33 -19.62 11.76 -13.62
CA PHE A 33 -20.87 11.07 -13.31
C PHE A 33 -21.94 12.03 -12.79
N SER A 34 -23.21 11.72 -13.04
CA SER A 34 -24.31 12.46 -12.44
C SER A 34 -24.35 12.28 -10.92
N TYR A 35 -24.87 13.27 -10.20
CA TYR A 35 -24.95 13.30 -8.76
C TYR A 35 -25.79 12.14 -8.22
N ARG A 36 -26.83 11.76 -8.96
CA ARG A 36 -27.61 10.55 -8.68
C ARG A 36 -26.70 9.32 -8.66
N HIS A 37 -25.94 9.10 -9.73
CA HIS A 37 -25.02 7.96 -9.85
C HIS A 37 -23.94 8.01 -8.77
N ILE A 38 -23.35 9.18 -8.50
CA ILE A 38 -22.37 9.38 -7.42
C ILE A 38 -22.93 8.92 -6.07
N ARG A 39 -24.16 9.31 -5.73
CA ARG A 39 -24.80 8.89 -4.47
C ARG A 39 -25.02 7.39 -4.38
N GLU A 40 -25.45 6.78 -5.49
CA GLU A 40 -25.69 5.34 -5.60
C GLU A 40 -24.37 4.58 -5.40
N ILE A 41 -23.35 4.85 -6.23
CA ILE A 41 -22.05 4.16 -6.13
C ILE A 41 -21.35 4.46 -4.81
N PHE A 42 -21.45 5.67 -4.24
CA PHE A 42 -20.80 5.99 -2.97
C PHE A 42 -21.42 5.20 -1.82
N LYS A 43 -22.76 5.10 -1.78
CA LYS A 43 -23.46 4.27 -0.79
C LYS A 43 -23.11 2.80 -0.96
N GLU A 44 -23.09 2.32 -2.19
CA GLU A 44 -22.76 0.93 -2.49
C GLU A 44 -21.33 0.60 -2.07
N ASN A 45 -20.34 1.46 -2.32
CA ASN A 45 -18.93 1.15 -2.06
C ASN A 45 -18.49 1.44 -0.61
N THR A 46 -19.10 2.42 0.06
CA THR A 46 -18.68 2.83 1.42
C THR A 46 -19.62 2.37 2.52
N GLY A 47 -20.78 1.80 2.17
CA GLY A 47 -21.85 1.45 3.11
C GLY A 47 -22.58 2.64 3.74
N LYS A 48 -22.26 3.89 3.32
CA LYS A 48 -22.83 5.12 3.88
C LYS A 48 -23.31 6.05 2.77
N SER A 49 -24.42 6.75 3.00
CA SER A 49 -24.86 7.79 2.07
C SER A 49 -23.84 8.93 2.01
N LEU A 50 -23.72 9.57 0.85
CA LEU A 50 -22.83 10.71 0.64
C LEU A 50 -23.08 11.84 1.67
N SER A 51 -24.34 12.16 1.96
CA SER A 51 -24.72 13.18 2.94
C SER A 51 -24.28 12.81 4.37
N LYS A 52 -24.39 11.53 4.74
CA LYS A 52 -23.91 11.03 6.05
C LYS A 52 -22.39 11.16 6.13
N TYR A 53 -21.68 10.77 5.07
CA TYR A 53 -20.23 10.93 4.98
C TYR A 53 -19.83 12.40 5.16
N ILE A 54 -20.38 13.33 4.37
CA ILE A 54 -20.09 14.77 4.47
C ILE A 54 -20.28 15.28 5.91
N LEU A 55 -21.38 14.89 6.57
CA LEU A 55 -21.64 15.29 7.95
C LEU A 55 -20.60 14.74 8.93
N GLU A 56 -20.26 13.44 8.83
CA GLU A 56 -19.21 12.81 9.65
C GLU A 56 -17.87 13.52 9.47
N ARG A 57 -17.51 13.88 8.22
CA ARG A 57 -16.27 14.61 7.92
C ARG A 57 -16.26 16.01 8.49
N LYS A 58 -17.36 16.76 8.38
CA LYS A 58 -17.52 18.08 9.01
C LYS A 58 -17.36 18.01 10.53
N ILE A 59 -18.02 17.05 11.19
CA ILE A 59 -17.92 16.90 12.64
C ILE A 59 -16.51 16.46 13.08
N ALA A 60 -15.87 15.53 12.37
CA ALA A 60 -14.51 15.11 12.71
C ALA A 60 -13.49 16.25 12.60
N ASN A 61 -13.59 17.08 11.54
CA ASN A 61 -12.74 18.25 11.40
C ASN A 61 -13.06 19.32 12.45
N ALA A 62 -14.35 19.57 12.74
CA ALA A 62 -14.74 20.50 13.80
C ALA A 62 -14.25 20.05 15.19
N ALA A 63 -14.31 18.76 15.49
CA ALA A 63 -13.79 18.20 16.75
C ALA A 63 -12.28 18.37 16.86
N PHE A 64 -11.55 18.22 15.75
CA PHE A 64 -10.11 18.51 15.69
C PHE A 64 -9.85 19.98 16.02
N ASP A 65 -10.52 20.92 15.34
CA ASP A 65 -10.40 22.37 15.60
C ASP A 65 -10.78 22.75 17.04
N ILE A 66 -11.80 22.10 17.62
CA ILE A 66 -12.18 22.29 19.04
C ILE A 66 -11.06 21.90 20.00
N SER A 67 -10.28 20.87 19.64
CA SER A 67 -9.24 20.32 20.52
C SER A 67 -7.92 21.07 20.40
N ILE A 68 -7.63 21.66 19.24
CA ILE A 68 -6.34 22.33 18.98
C ILE A 68 -6.41 23.86 18.96
N SER A 69 -7.59 24.46 19.17
CA SER A 69 -7.75 25.91 19.11
C SER A 69 -8.69 26.47 20.19
N ASP A 70 -8.49 27.75 20.49
CA ASP A 70 -9.31 28.50 21.46
C ASP A 70 -10.52 29.22 20.84
N LYS A 71 -10.84 28.92 19.58
CA LYS A 71 -11.99 29.51 18.89
C LYS A 71 -13.30 29.24 19.64
N LYS A 72 -14.25 30.18 19.54
CA LYS A 72 -15.59 29.98 20.09
C LYS A 72 -16.29 28.84 19.32
N LEU A 73 -17.02 28.00 20.04
CA LEU A 73 -17.72 26.86 19.45
C LEU A 73 -18.76 27.29 18.39
N THR A 74 -19.34 28.48 18.56
CA THR A 74 -20.23 29.12 17.57
C THR A 74 -19.50 29.41 16.27
N ASP A 75 -18.29 29.97 16.35
CA ASP A 75 -17.50 30.36 15.18
C ASP A 75 -17.05 29.10 14.42
N ILE A 76 -16.61 28.06 15.14
CA ILE A 76 -16.32 26.74 14.57
C ILE A 76 -17.56 26.19 13.85
N ALA A 77 -18.74 26.23 14.47
CA ALA A 77 -19.97 25.75 13.83
C ALA A 77 -20.24 26.45 12.48
N PHE A 78 -20.07 27.78 12.42
CA PHE A 78 -20.28 28.55 11.21
C PHE A 78 -19.16 28.34 10.16
N GLU A 79 -17.91 28.12 10.57
CA GLU A 79 -16.81 27.73 9.67
C GLU A 79 -17.13 26.45 8.91
N TYR A 80 -17.79 25.48 9.55
CA TYR A 80 -18.22 24.22 8.91
C TYR A 80 -19.61 24.31 8.23
N LYS A 81 -20.13 25.54 8.03
CA LYS A 81 -21.38 25.83 7.33
C LYS A 81 -22.61 25.17 7.96
N PHE A 82 -22.68 25.14 9.30
CA PHE A 82 -23.94 24.85 9.98
C PHE A 82 -24.80 26.11 10.05
N ASN A 83 -26.09 25.99 9.71
CA ASN A 83 -27.01 27.14 9.69
C ASN A 83 -27.29 27.72 11.08
N SER A 84 -27.10 26.92 12.14
CA SER A 84 -27.24 27.36 13.52
C SER A 84 -26.37 26.53 14.46
N TYR A 85 -26.01 27.13 15.60
CA TYR A 85 -25.25 26.45 16.65
C TYR A 85 -26.01 25.25 17.24
N ASP A 86 -27.34 25.31 17.33
CA ASP A 86 -28.17 24.18 17.79
C ASP A 86 -28.12 22.98 16.85
N THR A 87 -28.09 23.25 15.54
CA THR A 87 -27.99 22.18 14.51
C THR A 87 -26.63 21.52 14.56
N PHE A 88 -25.57 22.32 14.75
CA PHE A 88 -24.21 21.82 15.00
C PHE A 88 -24.18 20.95 16.26
N THR A 89 -24.65 21.47 17.40
CA THR A 89 -24.62 20.77 18.69
C THR A 89 -25.36 19.43 18.65
N ARG A 90 -26.55 19.38 18.04
CA ARG A 90 -27.30 18.13 17.86
C ARG A 90 -26.57 17.13 16.97
N SER A 91 -26.00 17.60 15.87
CA SER A 91 -25.26 16.74 14.93
C SER A 91 -23.97 16.21 15.56
N PHE A 92 -23.24 17.06 16.27
CA PHE A 92 -22.01 16.74 16.99
C PHE A 92 -22.29 15.68 18.06
N LYS A 93 -23.31 15.90 18.91
CA LYS A 93 -23.70 14.93 19.94
C LYS A 93 -24.14 13.59 19.36
N ARG A 94 -24.84 13.59 18.23
CA ARG A 94 -25.24 12.35 17.55
C ARG A 94 -24.06 11.53 17.02
N ILE A 95 -22.95 12.17 16.66
CA ILE A 95 -21.79 11.50 16.07
C ILE A 95 -20.73 11.14 17.12
N THR A 96 -20.63 11.93 18.19
CA THR A 96 -19.56 11.83 19.21
C THR A 96 -20.05 11.40 20.58
N ASP A 97 -21.37 11.20 20.74
CA ASP A 97 -22.08 10.92 21.98
C ASP A 97 -22.01 12.02 23.07
N VAL A 98 -21.28 13.11 22.83
CA VAL A 98 -21.12 14.23 23.77
C VAL A 98 -21.36 15.58 23.08
N SER A 99 -21.73 16.61 23.83
CA SER A 99 -21.87 17.96 23.24
C SER A 99 -20.50 18.57 22.90
N PRO A 100 -20.42 19.56 21.99
CA PRO A 100 -19.15 20.27 21.69
C PRO A 100 -18.47 20.84 22.96
N SER A 101 -19.26 21.43 23.86
CA SER A 101 -18.75 21.96 25.13
C SER A 101 -18.21 20.88 26.07
N GLN A 102 -18.85 19.70 26.09
CA GLN A 102 -18.36 18.55 26.84
C GLN A 102 -17.09 17.99 26.20
N PHE A 103 -17.06 17.88 24.87
CA PHE A 103 -15.91 17.41 24.11
C PHE A 103 -14.66 18.24 24.39
N LYS A 104 -14.78 19.58 24.35
CA LYS A 104 -13.69 20.52 24.68
C LYS A 104 -13.13 20.33 26.09
N LYS A 105 -13.97 19.95 27.06
CA LYS A 105 -13.56 19.71 28.46
C LYS A 105 -12.94 18.34 28.69
N LYS A 106 -13.22 17.35 27.84
CA LYS A 106 -12.97 15.93 28.14
C LYS A 106 -11.61 15.38 27.71
N ASP A 107 -10.67 16.23 27.26
CA ASP A 107 -9.43 15.80 26.59
C ASP A 107 -9.68 14.65 25.59
N SER A 108 -10.69 14.85 24.74
CA SER A 108 -11.15 13.82 23.81
C SER A 108 -10.09 13.59 22.75
N LYS A 109 -9.72 12.32 22.54
CA LYS A 109 -8.65 11.96 21.60
C LYS A 109 -9.09 12.24 20.16
N VAL A 110 -8.51 13.27 19.56
CA VAL A 110 -8.57 13.54 18.11
C VAL A 110 -7.20 13.32 17.48
N GLY A 111 -7.18 13.00 16.19
CA GLY A 111 -5.93 12.94 15.43
C GLY A 111 -6.19 12.80 13.95
N ARG A 112 -5.18 12.38 13.20
CA ARG A 112 -5.30 12.11 11.77
C ARG A 112 -5.15 10.60 11.54
N LYS A 113 -6.01 10.02 10.71
CA LYS A 113 -5.92 8.63 10.27
C LYS A 113 -6.05 8.58 8.75
N ARG A 114 -5.49 7.53 8.15
CA ARG A 114 -5.71 7.21 6.74
C ARG A 114 -7.18 6.85 6.54
N ILE A 115 -7.88 7.58 5.68
CA ILE A 115 -9.30 7.35 5.38
C ILE A 115 -9.55 6.73 4.01
N LEU A 116 -8.57 6.85 3.10
CA LEU A 116 -8.46 6.21 1.79
C LEU A 116 -6.98 6.02 1.45
N MET A 117 -6.65 5.27 0.39
CA MET A 117 -5.27 5.09 -0.05
C MET A 117 -4.53 6.44 -0.21
N GLY A 118 -3.44 6.63 0.55
CA GLY A 118 -2.65 7.87 0.54
C GLY A 118 -3.32 9.12 1.13
N MET A 119 -4.59 9.07 1.55
CA MET A 119 -5.32 10.23 2.09
C MET A 119 -5.46 10.15 3.60
N TYR A 120 -4.94 11.17 4.29
CA TYR A 120 -5.06 11.32 5.74
C TYR A 120 -5.98 12.50 6.06
N ALA A 121 -6.85 12.30 7.05
CA ALA A 121 -7.75 13.35 7.46
C ALA A 121 -8.08 13.26 8.95
N PRO A 122 -8.61 14.35 9.56
CA PRO A 122 -8.98 14.32 10.96
C PRO A 122 -10.03 13.26 11.28
N VAL A 123 -9.85 12.58 12.41
CA VAL A 123 -10.76 11.58 12.99
C VAL A 123 -10.89 11.81 14.48
N ILE A 124 -12.02 11.36 15.02
CA ILE A 124 -12.27 11.29 16.46
C ILE A 124 -12.02 9.84 16.84
N PHE A 125 -11.05 9.62 17.73
CA PHE A 125 -10.75 8.29 18.23
C PHE A 125 -11.81 7.90 19.28
N LYS A 126 -12.37 6.71 19.13
CA LYS A 126 -13.16 6.06 20.19
C LYS A 126 -12.24 5.67 21.34
N LYS A 127 -12.80 5.39 22.52
CA LYS A 127 -12.02 4.98 23.72
C LYS A 127 -11.10 3.78 23.45
N ASP A 128 -11.48 2.93 22.50
CA ASP A 128 -10.74 1.73 22.09
C ASP A 128 -10.01 1.89 20.75
N ASP A 129 -10.07 3.07 20.11
CA ASP A 129 -9.22 3.34 18.95
C ASP A 129 -7.82 3.63 19.48
N ASP A 130 -6.94 2.63 19.42
CA ASP A 130 -5.52 2.85 19.66
C ASP A 130 -5.02 3.90 18.68
N ILE A 131 -4.50 4.99 19.24
CA ILE A 131 -3.68 5.93 18.48
C ILE A 131 -2.43 5.15 18.09
N GLU A 132 -2.44 4.48 16.94
CA GLU A 132 -1.25 3.99 16.28
C GLU A 132 -0.43 5.21 15.86
N TYR A 133 0.35 5.75 16.81
CA TYR A 133 1.60 6.37 16.43
C TYR A 133 2.35 5.32 15.64
N TYR A 134 2.70 5.63 14.39
CA TYR A 134 3.60 4.86 13.55
C TYR A 134 5.03 4.90 14.15
N ASP A 135 5.16 4.47 15.41
CA ASP A 135 6.42 4.07 15.96
C ASP A 135 6.64 2.62 15.50
N THR A 136 7.66 2.44 14.68
CA THR A 136 8.12 1.12 14.21
C THR A 136 8.85 0.35 15.31
N SER A 137 8.80 0.84 16.55
CA SER A 137 9.27 0.15 17.73
C SER A 137 8.17 0.14 18.82
N ILE A 138 7.82 -1.09 19.25
CA ILE A 138 7.21 -1.44 20.54
C ILE A 138 5.66 -1.50 20.58
N ASN A 139 5.17 -2.74 20.45
CA ASN A 139 4.15 -3.42 21.27
C ASN A 139 3.27 -2.54 22.18
N LYS A 140 1.97 -2.44 21.86
CA LYS A 140 0.94 -2.23 22.90
C LYS A 140 -0.22 -3.23 22.90
N HIS A 141 -0.41 -4.00 21.82
CA HIS A 141 -1.31 -5.16 21.81
C HIS A 141 -0.55 -6.41 21.35
N ILE A 142 0.22 -7.00 22.27
CA ILE A 142 0.71 -8.36 22.03
C ILE A 142 -0.51 -9.26 22.20
N ILE A 143 -1.19 -9.58 21.11
CA ILE A 143 -2.15 -10.67 21.11
C ILE A 143 -1.35 -11.92 21.51
N PRO A 144 -1.69 -12.60 22.61
CA PRO A 144 -0.99 -13.81 23.01
C PRO A 144 -0.99 -14.80 21.84
N LYS A 145 0.15 -15.45 21.62
CA LYS A 145 0.25 -16.51 20.63
C LYS A 145 -0.60 -17.70 21.10
N GLU A 146 -1.72 -17.92 20.44
CA GLU A 146 -2.68 -18.96 20.78
C GLU A 146 -3.29 -19.57 19.50
N THR A 147 -3.53 -20.88 19.51
CA THR A 147 -4.26 -21.57 18.45
C THR A 147 -5.59 -22.06 19.00
N VAL A 148 -6.70 -21.49 18.52
CA VAL A 148 -8.05 -21.92 18.89
C VAL A 148 -8.65 -22.76 17.78
N LYS A 149 -8.95 -24.03 18.08
CA LYS A 149 -9.43 -25.01 17.10
C LYS A 149 -10.75 -25.65 17.53
N THR A 150 -11.67 -25.78 16.57
CA THR A 150 -12.93 -26.53 16.71
C THR A 150 -13.06 -27.50 15.53
N ASN A 151 -14.19 -28.23 15.46
CA ASN A 151 -14.47 -29.12 14.33
C ASN A 151 -14.57 -28.40 12.98
N SER A 152 -14.94 -27.11 12.97
CA SER A 152 -15.19 -26.34 11.74
C SER A 152 -14.37 -25.04 11.63
N SER A 153 -13.49 -24.75 12.59
CA SER A 153 -12.67 -23.54 12.61
C SER A 153 -11.27 -23.78 13.18
N CYS A 154 -10.30 -22.98 12.75
CA CYS A 154 -8.99 -22.89 13.39
C CYS A 154 -8.46 -21.47 13.22
N ILE A 155 -8.02 -20.83 14.30
CA ILE A 155 -7.52 -19.44 14.29
C ILE A 155 -6.18 -19.37 15.01
N LEU A 156 -5.20 -18.76 14.35
CA LEU A 156 -3.86 -18.47 14.88
C LEU A 156 -3.82 -17.02 15.37
N TYR A 157 -3.95 -16.82 16.67
CA TYR A 157 -3.81 -15.52 17.33
C TYR A 157 -2.35 -15.17 17.58
N GLY A 158 -2.02 -13.87 17.64
CA GLY A 158 -0.65 -13.40 17.86
C GLY A 158 0.22 -13.36 16.60
N VAL A 159 -0.37 -13.51 15.41
CA VAL A 159 0.37 -13.29 14.15
C VAL A 159 0.65 -11.79 13.99
N PRO A 160 1.91 -11.37 13.79
CA PRO A 160 2.25 -9.95 13.63
C PRO A 160 1.47 -9.28 12.49
N LYS A 161 1.08 -8.02 12.72
CA LYS A 161 0.28 -7.23 11.79
C LYS A 161 1.02 -6.97 10.47
N VAL A 162 0.32 -7.16 9.36
CA VAL A 162 0.77 -6.78 8.02
C VAL A 162 0.12 -5.46 7.64
N ALA A 163 0.92 -4.42 7.48
CA ALA A 163 0.48 -3.09 7.08
C ALA A 163 1.61 -2.32 6.39
N TYR A 164 1.24 -1.32 5.56
CA TYR A 164 2.19 -0.36 5.02
C TYR A 164 2.76 0.51 6.15
N THR A 165 4.10 0.62 6.21
CA THR A 165 4.82 1.57 7.07
C THR A 165 5.82 2.36 6.25
N PHE A 166 6.34 3.48 6.77
CA PHE A 166 7.34 4.27 6.05
C PHE A 166 8.62 3.48 5.68
N LYS A 167 8.95 2.45 6.46
CA LYS A 167 10.14 1.60 6.24
C LYS A 167 9.83 0.33 5.47
N GLU A 168 8.59 -0.17 5.51
CA GLU A 168 8.23 -1.47 4.96
C GLU A 168 6.96 -1.31 4.11
N CYS A 169 7.16 -1.11 2.81
CA CYS A 169 6.11 -0.83 1.82
C CYS A 169 5.89 -1.98 0.83
N THR A 170 6.65 -3.08 0.90
CA THR A 170 6.50 -4.22 -0.03
C THR A 170 5.68 -5.35 0.64
N PRO A 171 4.38 -5.52 0.31
CA PRO A 171 3.46 -6.38 1.09
C PRO A 171 3.90 -7.83 1.24
N PHE A 172 4.50 -8.41 0.20
CA PHE A 172 5.00 -9.79 0.26
C PHE A 172 6.10 -9.95 1.31
N VAL A 173 7.07 -9.04 1.35
CA VAL A 173 8.19 -9.13 2.29
C VAL A 173 7.70 -8.94 3.72
N VAL A 174 6.75 -8.03 3.95
CA VAL A 174 6.11 -7.84 5.27
C VAL A 174 5.31 -9.08 5.68
N SER A 175 4.55 -9.67 4.76
CA SER A 175 3.75 -10.89 5.02
C SER A 175 4.65 -12.08 5.36
N LEU A 176 5.73 -12.30 4.59
CA LEU A 176 6.68 -13.37 4.85
C LEU A 176 7.41 -13.18 6.18
N LYS A 177 7.89 -11.95 6.47
CA LYS A 177 8.54 -11.60 7.74
C LYS A 177 7.60 -11.86 8.92
N SER A 178 6.33 -11.46 8.81
CA SER A 178 5.33 -11.65 9.87
C SER A 178 4.99 -13.13 10.08
N CYS A 179 4.83 -13.89 8.99
CA CYS A 179 4.63 -15.34 9.05
C CYS A 179 5.82 -16.06 9.72
N LEU A 180 7.05 -15.72 9.33
CA LEU A 180 8.25 -16.31 9.93
C LEU A 180 8.42 -15.93 11.40
N ALA A 181 8.16 -14.67 11.75
CA ALA A 181 8.22 -14.21 13.14
C ALA A 181 7.22 -14.97 14.02
N TYR A 182 6.01 -15.22 13.51
CA TYR A 182 5.03 -16.07 14.20
C TYR A 182 5.54 -17.50 14.40
N LEU A 183 6.25 -18.07 13.42
CA LEU A 183 6.87 -19.39 13.50
C LEU A 183 8.17 -19.41 14.33
N GLY A 184 8.57 -18.30 14.94
CA GLY A 184 9.77 -18.20 15.78
C GLY A 184 11.06 -17.93 15.01
N HIS A 185 10.98 -17.61 13.73
CA HIS A 185 12.12 -17.27 12.90
C HIS A 185 12.21 -15.76 12.67
N ARG A 186 13.37 -15.17 12.92
CA ARG A 186 13.63 -13.77 12.57
C ARG A 186 14.34 -13.70 11.24
N ILE A 187 13.92 -12.75 10.41
CA ILE A 187 14.58 -12.48 9.15
C ILE A 187 14.79 -11.00 8.94
N ASN A 188 15.91 -10.67 8.29
CA ASN A 188 16.25 -9.31 7.94
C ASN A 188 15.47 -8.88 6.67
N TYR A 189 14.70 -7.79 6.78
CA TYR A 189 13.89 -7.26 5.69
C TYR A 189 14.74 -6.86 4.47
N THR A 190 15.89 -6.20 4.69
CA THR A 190 16.87 -5.84 3.65
C THR A 190 17.31 -7.07 2.84
N TYR A 191 17.60 -8.17 3.54
CA TYR A 191 18.06 -9.40 2.88
C TYR A 191 16.99 -9.98 1.94
N ILE A 192 15.74 -10.08 2.38
CA ILE A 192 14.65 -10.58 1.52
C ILE A 192 14.33 -9.59 0.38
N MET A 193 14.36 -8.28 0.64
CA MET A 193 14.19 -7.27 -0.41
C MET A 193 15.23 -7.42 -1.52
N ALA A 194 16.49 -7.68 -1.16
CA ALA A 194 17.56 -7.90 -2.13
C ALA A 194 17.42 -9.24 -2.88
N VAL A 195 17.20 -10.34 -2.17
CA VAL A 195 17.07 -11.69 -2.77
C VAL A 195 15.90 -11.79 -3.75
N THR A 196 14.76 -11.20 -3.40
CA THR A 196 13.56 -11.21 -4.27
C THR A 196 13.69 -10.31 -5.49
N GLY A 197 14.74 -9.48 -5.55
CA GLY A 197 14.88 -8.44 -6.57
C GLY A 197 14.07 -7.17 -6.28
N ALA A 198 13.27 -7.16 -5.21
CA ALA A 198 12.38 -6.06 -4.83
C ALA A 198 13.12 -4.73 -4.60
N SER A 199 14.36 -4.77 -4.09
CA SER A 199 15.21 -3.58 -3.92
C SER A 199 15.57 -2.89 -5.24
N PHE A 200 15.63 -3.64 -6.33
CA PHE A 200 16.16 -3.19 -7.62
C PHE A 200 15.06 -2.96 -8.66
N ARG A 201 13.80 -3.13 -8.27
CA ARG A 201 12.66 -3.09 -9.20
C ARG A 201 12.26 -1.67 -9.56
N LEU A 202 12.15 -1.38 -10.85
CA LEU A 202 11.32 -0.30 -11.35
C LEU A 202 10.65 -0.84 -12.61
N ARG A 203 9.32 -0.83 -12.62
CA ARG A 203 8.52 -1.30 -13.73
C ARG A 203 7.53 -0.23 -14.15
N TRP A 204 7.30 -0.15 -15.46
CA TRP A 204 6.37 0.80 -16.03
C TRP A 204 5.59 0.14 -17.16
N ASN A 205 4.27 0.00 -17.01
CA ASN A 205 3.40 -0.55 -18.04
C ASN A 205 3.51 0.29 -19.32
N LYS A 206 3.70 -0.37 -20.46
CA LYS A 206 3.95 0.32 -21.74
C LYS A 206 2.68 0.84 -22.41
N SER A 207 1.51 0.38 -21.97
CA SER A 207 0.24 0.58 -22.68
C SER A 207 -0.67 1.59 -21.98
N TYR A 208 -0.62 1.69 -20.66
CA TYR A 208 -1.50 2.56 -19.88
C TYR A 208 -0.93 2.83 -18.48
N TRP A 209 -1.56 3.76 -17.75
CA TRP A 209 -1.24 4.04 -16.36
C TRP A 209 -1.73 2.89 -15.49
N ASP A 210 -0.81 2.20 -14.81
CA ASP A 210 -1.10 0.94 -14.14
C ASP A 210 -0.61 0.96 -12.69
N GLY A 211 -1.54 0.85 -11.74
CA GLY A 211 -1.22 0.69 -10.32
C GLY A 211 -0.43 -0.60 -10.02
N GLY A 212 -0.46 -1.58 -10.92
CA GLY A 212 0.38 -2.78 -10.85
C GLY A 212 1.87 -2.54 -11.08
N ASN A 213 2.29 -1.33 -11.47
CA ASN A 213 3.71 -0.99 -11.67
C ASN A 213 4.58 -1.33 -10.43
N VAL A 214 4.03 -1.26 -9.22
CA VAL A 214 4.74 -1.52 -7.95
C VAL A 214 4.82 -3.00 -7.55
N ASP A 215 3.98 -3.84 -8.16
CA ASP A 215 3.76 -5.21 -7.74
C ASP A 215 5.04 -6.05 -7.91
N ILE A 216 5.37 -6.83 -6.88
CA ILE A 216 6.53 -7.72 -6.88
C ILE A 216 6.43 -8.80 -7.96
N MET A 217 5.22 -9.21 -8.35
CA MET A 217 4.98 -10.17 -9.43
C MET A 217 5.42 -9.66 -10.80
N ASN A 218 5.52 -8.35 -10.97
CA ASN A 218 5.97 -7.73 -12.22
C ASN A 218 7.49 -7.57 -12.30
N ILE A 219 8.27 -8.21 -11.42
CA ILE A 219 9.75 -8.15 -11.51
C ILE A 219 10.29 -9.07 -12.59
N TYR A 220 9.69 -10.23 -12.82
CA TYR A 220 10.22 -11.29 -13.69
C TYR A 220 9.18 -11.72 -14.74
N GLN A 221 9.61 -12.46 -15.76
CA GLN A 221 8.66 -13.09 -16.70
C GLN A 221 7.77 -14.14 -16.00
N ASP A 222 8.35 -14.94 -15.10
CA ASP A 222 7.56 -15.77 -14.18
C ASP A 222 7.14 -14.94 -12.98
N ALA A 223 5.85 -14.61 -12.90
CA ALA A 223 5.26 -13.82 -11.82
C ALA A 223 5.53 -14.38 -10.41
N TYR A 224 5.83 -15.68 -10.29
CA TYR A 224 6.04 -16.35 -9.00
C TYR A 224 7.52 -16.48 -8.61
N GLU A 225 8.44 -16.06 -9.48
CA GLU A 225 9.89 -16.11 -9.23
C GLU A 225 10.35 -15.36 -7.97
N PRO A 226 9.84 -14.15 -7.64
CA PRO A 226 10.25 -13.46 -6.41
C PRO A 226 9.96 -14.31 -5.17
N PHE A 227 8.79 -14.97 -5.15
CA PHE A 227 8.39 -15.82 -4.03
C PHE A 227 9.29 -17.05 -3.91
N LYS A 228 9.59 -17.73 -5.02
CA LYS A 228 10.52 -18.87 -5.04
C LYS A 228 11.90 -18.49 -4.52
N ARG A 229 12.43 -17.34 -4.92
CA ARG A 229 13.72 -16.81 -4.43
C ARG A 229 13.71 -16.53 -2.93
N ALA A 230 12.67 -15.87 -2.41
CA ALA A 230 12.55 -15.65 -0.97
C ALA A 230 12.54 -16.96 -0.19
N PHE A 231 11.78 -17.95 -0.66
CA PHE A 231 11.65 -19.26 0.02
C PHE A 231 12.96 -20.06 -0.02
N LYS A 232 13.67 -20.02 -1.16
CA LYS A 232 15.04 -20.54 -1.28
C LYS A 232 15.99 -19.86 -0.26
N ALA A 233 15.90 -18.54 -0.08
CA ALA A 233 16.73 -17.79 0.88
C ALA A 233 16.50 -18.20 2.33
N ILE A 234 15.25 -18.51 2.69
CA ILE A 234 14.89 -18.98 4.04
C ILE A 234 15.02 -20.50 4.19
N LYS A 235 15.55 -21.19 3.17
CA LYS A 235 15.77 -22.64 3.15
C LYS A 235 14.48 -23.44 3.35
N ARG A 236 13.38 -22.97 2.75
CA ARG A 236 12.08 -23.64 2.78
C ARG A 236 11.56 -23.88 1.36
N GLU A 237 10.84 -24.97 1.19
CA GLU A 237 10.06 -25.22 -0.02
C GLU A 237 8.93 -24.17 -0.13
N CYS A 238 8.73 -23.64 -1.34
CA CYS A 238 7.66 -22.71 -1.65
C CYS A 238 6.44 -23.47 -2.19
N LYS A 239 5.43 -23.71 -1.35
CA LYS A 239 4.19 -24.39 -1.76
C LYS A 239 3.22 -23.34 -2.31
N ILE A 240 3.02 -23.32 -3.63
CA ILE A 240 2.14 -22.34 -4.30
C ILE A 240 0.93 -23.05 -4.89
N LEU A 241 -0.27 -22.65 -4.48
CA LEU A 241 -1.54 -23.04 -5.10
C LEU A 241 -2.08 -21.88 -5.94
N LYS A 242 -2.27 -22.08 -7.24
CA LYS A 242 -2.69 -21.04 -8.18
C LYS A 242 -4.15 -21.24 -8.58
N ARG A 243 -4.95 -20.17 -8.53
CA ARG A 243 -6.38 -20.21 -8.88
C ARG A 243 -6.65 -20.64 -10.32
N ALA A 244 -5.76 -20.30 -11.25
CA ALA A 244 -5.91 -20.67 -12.66
C ALA A 244 -6.13 -22.18 -12.88
N ASN A 245 -5.62 -23.01 -11.96
CA ASN A 245 -5.66 -24.47 -12.06
C ASN A 245 -6.32 -25.11 -10.82
N SER A 246 -7.16 -24.37 -10.08
CA SER A 246 -7.71 -24.85 -8.80
C SER A 246 -9.08 -24.26 -8.51
N SER A 247 -9.92 -25.05 -7.85
CA SER A 247 -11.26 -24.68 -7.40
C SER A 247 -11.22 -23.93 -6.06
N LYS A 248 -12.37 -23.37 -5.67
CA LYS A 248 -12.56 -22.81 -4.32
C LYS A 248 -12.30 -23.85 -3.24
N GLN A 249 -12.72 -25.09 -3.50
CA GLN A 249 -12.57 -26.21 -2.57
C GLN A 249 -11.08 -26.52 -2.33
N ASP A 250 -10.27 -26.56 -3.40
CA ASP A 250 -8.82 -26.78 -3.27
C ASP A 250 -8.14 -25.70 -2.43
N PHE A 251 -8.55 -24.43 -2.60
CA PHE A 251 -8.08 -23.32 -1.77
C PHE A 251 -8.47 -23.51 -0.30
N MET A 252 -9.72 -23.86 -0.02
CA MET A 252 -10.18 -24.10 1.35
C MET A 252 -9.43 -25.26 1.99
N GLU A 253 -9.21 -26.36 1.29
CA GLU A 253 -8.47 -27.52 1.78
C GLU A 253 -7.01 -27.18 2.07
N PHE A 254 -6.35 -26.43 1.18
CA PHE A 254 -4.99 -25.95 1.37
C PHE A 254 -4.88 -25.05 2.61
N ILE A 255 -5.78 -24.06 2.74
CA ILE A 255 -5.81 -23.17 3.92
C ILE A 255 -6.02 -23.99 5.19
N LYS A 256 -7.03 -24.86 5.22
CA LYS A 256 -7.34 -25.67 6.38
C LYS A 256 -6.15 -26.54 6.79
N LYS A 257 -5.48 -27.19 5.84
CA LYS A 257 -4.32 -28.03 6.10
C LYS A 257 -3.21 -27.25 6.80
N GLU A 258 -2.80 -26.11 6.22
CA GLU A 258 -1.68 -25.33 6.74
C GLU A 258 -2.02 -24.65 8.06
N ILE A 259 -3.20 -24.04 8.20
CA ILE A 259 -3.65 -23.40 9.43
C ILE A 259 -3.82 -24.41 10.57
N ASN A 260 -4.37 -25.60 10.30
CA ASN A 260 -4.46 -26.67 11.31
C ASN A 260 -3.10 -27.18 11.78
N SER A 261 -2.05 -27.01 10.98
CA SER A 261 -0.66 -27.31 11.35
C SER A 261 0.04 -26.16 12.08
N GLY A 262 -0.67 -25.07 12.38
CA GLY A 262 -0.13 -23.91 13.08
C GLY A 262 0.64 -22.93 12.19
N LYS A 263 0.46 -23.00 10.85
CA LYS A 263 1.19 -22.17 9.89
C LYS A 263 0.26 -21.16 9.21
N PRO A 264 0.50 -19.85 9.34
CA PRO A 264 -0.19 -18.85 8.53
C PRO A 264 0.07 -19.07 7.03
N VAL A 265 -0.91 -18.72 6.20
CA VAL A 265 -0.82 -18.83 4.74
C VAL A 265 -0.70 -17.44 4.15
N ILE A 266 0.24 -17.22 3.24
CA ILE A 266 0.32 -15.97 2.48
C ILE A 266 -0.69 -16.05 1.34
N SER A 267 -1.52 -15.03 1.18
CA SER A 267 -2.50 -14.94 0.09
C SER A 267 -2.13 -13.81 -0.87
N LEU A 268 -2.32 -14.01 -2.16
CA LEU A 268 -2.31 -12.93 -3.16
C LEU A 268 -3.76 -12.56 -3.45
N GLY A 269 -4.23 -11.41 -2.93
CA GLY A 269 -5.62 -10.98 -2.97
C GLY A 269 -6.36 -11.13 -1.63
N ILE A 270 -7.53 -11.79 -1.64
CA ILE A 270 -8.54 -11.83 -0.55
C ILE A 270 -9.24 -10.48 -0.37
N ILE A 271 -8.49 -9.40 -0.16
CA ILE A 271 -8.98 -8.02 -0.07
C ILE A 271 -8.17 -7.16 -1.03
N GLY A 272 -8.87 -6.36 -1.84
CA GLY A 272 -8.24 -5.46 -2.79
C GLY A 272 -7.49 -6.19 -3.92
N PRO A 273 -6.43 -5.57 -4.47
CA PRO A 273 -5.66 -6.13 -5.59
C PRO A 273 -4.91 -7.40 -5.17
N CYS A 274 -4.25 -8.05 -6.13
CA CYS A 274 -3.52 -9.32 -5.95
C CYS A 274 -2.21 -9.20 -5.12
N GLU A 275 -2.18 -8.25 -4.19
CA GLU A 275 -1.09 -8.02 -3.25
C GLU A 275 -1.09 -9.03 -2.11
N ALA A 276 0.09 -9.22 -1.53
CA ALA A 276 0.27 -10.22 -0.48
C ALA A 276 -0.34 -9.79 0.86
N GLY A 277 -1.10 -10.69 1.47
CA GLY A 277 -1.57 -10.64 2.85
C GLY A 277 -1.37 -11.96 3.56
N LEU A 278 -1.91 -12.08 4.77
CA LEU A 278 -1.91 -13.31 5.56
C LEU A 278 -3.33 -13.79 5.81
N ILE A 279 -3.54 -15.10 5.67
CA ILE A 279 -4.63 -15.84 6.27
C ILE A 279 -4.07 -16.48 7.54
N THR A 280 -4.67 -16.14 8.67
CA THR A 280 -4.29 -16.61 10.00
C THR A 280 -5.33 -17.54 10.60
N GLY A 281 -6.51 -17.62 10.00
CA GLY A 281 -7.56 -18.51 10.48
C GLY A 281 -8.70 -18.70 9.49
N TYR A 282 -9.54 -19.66 9.81
CA TYR A 282 -10.80 -19.89 9.13
C TYR A 282 -11.93 -20.22 10.12
N ARG A 283 -13.15 -19.90 9.73
CA ARG A 283 -14.42 -20.36 10.33
C ARG A 283 -15.25 -21.06 9.25
N ASN A 284 -16.28 -21.79 9.66
CA ASN A 284 -17.26 -22.42 8.75
C ASN A 284 -16.59 -23.28 7.67
N ASN A 285 -15.64 -24.13 8.06
CA ASN A 285 -14.92 -25.04 7.16
C ASN A 285 -14.18 -24.35 6.00
N GLY A 286 -13.70 -23.11 6.18
CA GLY A 286 -12.94 -22.37 5.16
C GLY A 286 -13.77 -21.34 4.41
N GLU A 287 -15.10 -21.35 4.59
CA GLU A 287 -16.00 -20.38 3.97
C GLU A 287 -15.75 -18.96 4.46
N THR A 288 -15.30 -18.80 5.71
CA THR A 288 -14.93 -17.50 6.27
C THR A 288 -13.45 -17.51 6.63
N LEU A 289 -12.70 -16.51 6.18
CA LEU A 289 -11.26 -16.36 6.44
C LEU A 289 -10.99 -15.18 7.36
N LEU A 290 -9.92 -15.32 8.15
CA LEU A 290 -9.40 -14.27 9.01
C LEU A 290 -7.91 -14.03 8.73
N GLY A 291 -7.44 -12.79 8.90
CA GLY A 291 -6.01 -12.49 8.90
C GLY A 291 -5.63 -11.03 8.76
N TRP A 292 -4.49 -10.75 8.12
CA TRP A 292 -3.99 -9.39 7.93
C TRP A 292 -3.83 -9.06 6.45
N ASN A 293 -4.20 -7.84 6.05
CA ASN A 293 -4.00 -7.34 4.70
C ASN A 293 -3.79 -5.82 4.71
N CYS A 294 -2.84 -5.31 3.93
CA CYS A 294 -2.54 -3.87 3.87
C CYS A 294 -3.72 -2.97 3.45
N PHE A 295 -4.72 -3.56 2.78
CA PHE A 295 -5.93 -2.92 2.28
C PHE A 295 -7.15 -3.15 3.17
N GLN A 296 -7.04 -3.89 4.29
CA GLN A 296 -8.20 -4.20 5.13
C GLN A 296 -8.85 -2.98 5.77
N ASP A 297 -8.12 -1.86 5.91
CA ASP A 297 -8.64 -0.60 6.44
C ASP A 297 -9.13 0.36 5.34
N CYS A 298 -8.97 -0.02 4.06
CA CYS A 298 -9.37 0.77 2.91
C CYS A 298 -10.80 0.41 2.50
N LYS A 299 -11.74 1.34 2.70
CA LYS A 299 -13.17 1.11 2.47
C LYS A 299 -13.52 0.74 1.04
N GLU A 300 -12.76 1.27 0.10
CA GLU A 300 -12.87 1.00 -1.32
C GLU A 300 -12.53 -0.46 -1.68
N PHE A 301 -11.73 -1.16 -0.85
CA PHE A 301 -11.30 -2.54 -1.09
C PHE A 301 -11.96 -3.56 -0.16
N ASN A 302 -12.56 -3.14 0.95
CA ASN A 302 -13.01 -4.01 2.03
C ASN A 302 -14.55 -4.11 2.18
N LYS A 303 -15.34 -3.70 1.17
CA LYS A 303 -16.81 -3.56 1.23
C LYS A 303 -17.57 -4.72 1.93
N ASN A 304 -17.12 -5.97 1.75
CA ASN A 304 -17.71 -7.19 2.33
C ASN A 304 -16.78 -7.87 3.36
N THR A 305 -15.97 -7.07 4.04
CA THR A 305 -14.96 -7.53 4.99
C THR A 305 -15.15 -6.76 6.30
N GLY A 306 -15.35 -7.50 7.39
CA GLY A 306 -15.36 -6.95 8.74
C GLY A 306 -13.96 -6.91 9.34
N ILE A 307 -13.86 -6.33 10.53
CA ILE A 307 -12.70 -6.43 11.41
C ILE A 307 -13.15 -7.22 12.64
N ASP A 308 -12.49 -8.34 12.92
CA ASP A 308 -12.69 -9.15 14.12
C ASP A 308 -12.13 -8.40 15.34
N GLU A 309 -12.57 -8.75 16.56
CA GLU A 309 -12.17 -8.06 17.79
C GLU A 309 -10.65 -8.05 18.01
N CYS A 310 -9.95 -9.08 17.50
CA CYS A 310 -8.49 -9.15 17.53
C CYS A 310 -7.78 -8.26 16.48
N GLY A 311 -8.54 -7.50 15.68
CA GLY A 311 -8.03 -6.63 14.62
C GLY A 311 -7.83 -7.31 13.26
N TYR A 312 -7.94 -8.64 13.18
CA TYR A 312 -7.87 -9.36 11.91
C TYR A 312 -9.02 -8.94 10.99
N TYR A 313 -8.79 -8.93 9.67
CA TYR A 313 -9.91 -8.93 8.75
C TYR A 313 -10.74 -10.20 8.96
N ILE A 314 -12.04 -10.12 8.67
CA ILE A 314 -12.92 -11.29 8.60
C ILE A 314 -13.83 -11.17 7.38
N THR A 315 -13.83 -12.18 6.50
CA THR A 315 -14.66 -12.14 5.29
C THR A 315 -15.12 -13.53 4.84
N ASN A 316 -16.34 -13.61 4.32
CA ASN A 316 -16.92 -14.77 3.66
C ASN A 316 -17.03 -14.60 2.13
N ASN A 317 -16.48 -13.50 1.59
CA ASN A 317 -16.60 -13.13 0.17
C ASN A 317 -15.23 -13.11 -0.54
N TRP A 318 -14.25 -13.83 0.00
CA TRP A 318 -12.86 -13.82 -0.46
C TRP A 318 -12.66 -14.45 -1.84
N TRP A 319 -13.50 -15.42 -2.22
CA TRP A 319 -13.40 -16.11 -3.51
C TRP A 319 -13.97 -15.27 -4.66
N GLN A 320 -14.97 -14.45 -4.37
CA GLN A 320 -15.63 -13.57 -5.33
C GLN A 320 -14.71 -12.43 -5.77
N ASN A 321 -13.67 -12.11 -5.00
CA ASN A 321 -12.62 -11.21 -5.43
C ASN A 321 -11.82 -11.85 -6.60
N PRO A 322 -11.87 -11.30 -7.82
CA PRO A 322 -11.15 -11.84 -8.98
C PRO A 322 -9.63 -11.68 -8.88
N ASP A 323 -9.15 -10.81 -7.98
CA ASP A 323 -7.74 -10.61 -7.69
C ASP A 323 -7.19 -11.57 -6.61
N THR A 324 -8.04 -12.44 -6.04
CA THR A 324 -7.57 -13.62 -5.31
C THR A 324 -7.01 -14.62 -6.33
N ILE A 325 -5.69 -14.70 -6.46
CA ILE A 325 -5.04 -15.49 -7.54
C ILE A 325 -4.19 -16.66 -7.06
N ALA A 326 -3.66 -16.62 -5.84
CA ALA A 326 -2.81 -17.68 -5.32
C ALA A 326 -2.72 -17.70 -3.80
N LEU A 327 -2.35 -18.86 -3.28
CA LEU A 327 -1.93 -19.09 -1.90
C LEU A 327 -0.50 -19.59 -1.88
N ILE A 328 0.26 -19.18 -0.86
CA ILE A 328 1.65 -19.56 -0.66
C ILE A 328 1.83 -20.00 0.79
N ALA A 329 2.37 -21.20 0.99
CA ALA A 329 2.65 -21.75 2.31
C ALA A 329 4.11 -22.16 2.48
N ILE A 330 4.57 -22.14 3.73
CA ILE A 330 5.90 -22.55 4.12
C ILE A 330 5.98 -24.08 4.17
N GLY A 331 6.64 -24.62 3.15
CA GLY A 331 6.90 -26.05 3.02
C GLY A 331 8.04 -26.54 3.90
N ASP A 332 8.59 -27.69 3.55
CA ASP A 332 9.57 -28.38 4.36
C ASP A 332 10.96 -27.73 4.21
N GLU A 333 11.89 -28.06 5.11
CA GLU A 333 13.26 -27.55 5.02
C GLU A 333 13.95 -28.12 3.79
N ILE A 334 14.67 -27.26 3.09
CA ILE A 334 15.45 -27.64 1.89
C ILE A 334 16.90 -27.23 2.07
N LYS A 335 17.81 -28.02 1.49
CA LYS A 335 19.22 -27.65 1.39
C LYS A 335 19.39 -26.66 0.25
N ALA A 336 19.24 -25.38 0.58
CA ALA A 336 19.46 -24.28 -0.35
C ALA A 336 20.46 -23.27 0.23
N ASN A 337 21.25 -22.67 -0.66
CA ASN A 337 22.06 -21.51 -0.36
C ASN A 337 21.92 -20.50 -1.51
N ILE A 338 21.94 -19.22 -1.19
CA ILE A 338 21.97 -18.13 -2.17
C ILE A 338 23.21 -17.31 -1.86
N SER A 339 24.18 -17.32 -2.76
CA SER A 339 25.42 -16.57 -2.59
C SER A 339 25.17 -15.06 -2.78
N GLN A 340 26.04 -14.22 -2.21
CA GLN A 340 26.01 -12.78 -2.49
C GLN A 340 26.17 -12.49 -3.98
N LYS A 341 27.03 -13.26 -4.67
CA LYS A 341 27.23 -13.19 -6.12
C LYS A 341 25.95 -13.46 -6.91
N GLU A 342 25.18 -14.49 -6.55
CA GLU A 342 23.87 -14.81 -7.17
C GLU A 342 22.85 -13.68 -6.97
N ILE A 343 22.86 -13.01 -5.80
CA ILE A 343 21.95 -11.88 -5.53
C ILE A 343 22.33 -10.66 -6.39
N ILE A 344 23.63 -10.35 -6.52
CA ILE A 344 24.09 -9.24 -7.37
C ILE A 344 23.81 -9.53 -8.84
N GLU A 345 24.04 -10.75 -9.30
CA GLU A 345 23.70 -11.18 -10.66
C GLU A 345 22.20 -10.95 -10.95
N ASN A 346 21.33 -11.40 -10.03
CA ASN A 346 19.90 -11.17 -10.14
C ASN A 346 19.55 -9.67 -10.17
N ALA A 347 20.19 -8.86 -9.34
CA ALA A 347 19.99 -7.41 -9.33
C ALA A 347 20.38 -6.78 -10.68
N LEU A 348 21.55 -7.12 -11.21
CA LEU A 348 22.03 -6.66 -12.51
C LEU A 348 21.08 -7.08 -13.64
N ASN A 349 20.59 -8.32 -13.62
CA ASN A 349 19.60 -8.79 -14.58
C ASN A 349 18.32 -7.96 -14.55
N ILE A 350 17.78 -7.64 -13.36
CA ILE A 350 16.58 -6.80 -13.22
C ILE A 350 16.83 -5.39 -13.74
N MET A 351 17.93 -4.77 -13.33
CA MET A 351 18.28 -3.39 -13.66
C MET A 351 18.62 -3.19 -15.15
N ASN A 352 19.10 -4.24 -15.83
CA ASN A 352 19.42 -4.22 -17.26
C ASN A 352 18.28 -4.77 -18.16
N THR A 353 17.26 -5.40 -17.59
CA THR A 353 16.12 -5.91 -18.38
C THR A 353 15.18 -4.78 -18.78
N ASN A 354 15.28 -4.36 -20.04
CA ASN A 354 14.46 -3.28 -20.61
C ASN A 354 12.97 -3.63 -20.72
N THR A 355 12.61 -4.89 -20.93
CA THR A 355 11.20 -5.27 -21.10
C THR A 355 10.94 -6.69 -20.61
N ILE A 356 9.81 -6.87 -19.94
CA ILE A 356 9.27 -8.18 -19.59
C ILE A 356 7.81 -8.29 -20.05
N LYS A 357 7.34 -9.52 -20.21
CA LYS A 357 5.93 -9.85 -20.42
C LYS A 357 5.48 -10.72 -19.26
N VAL A 358 4.38 -10.36 -18.62
CA VAL A 358 3.90 -11.01 -17.40
C VAL A 358 2.46 -11.47 -17.60
N ASN A 359 2.20 -12.71 -17.21
CA ASN A 359 0.87 -13.30 -17.19
C ASN A 359 0.59 -13.89 -15.80
N THR A 360 -0.36 -13.29 -15.08
CA THR A 360 -0.81 -13.76 -13.76
C THR A 360 -1.94 -14.79 -13.84
N GLY A 361 -2.43 -15.11 -15.05
CA GLY A 361 -3.49 -16.08 -15.33
C GLY A 361 -4.92 -15.52 -15.23
N ASN A 362 -5.12 -14.43 -14.49
CA ASN A 362 -6.43 -13.76 -14.33
C ASN A 362 -6.58 -12.47 -15.17
N ARG A 363 -5.50 -11.99 -15.79
CA ARG A 363 -5.45 -10.79 -16.61
C ARG A 363 -4.82 -11.11 -17.96
N SER A 364 -5.09 -10.28 -18.96
CA SER A 364 -4.38 -10.37 -20.24
C SER A 364 -2.89 -10.16 -20.05
N MET A 365 -2.08 -10.72 -20.94
CA MET A 365 -0.62 -10.56 -20.94
C MET A 365 -0.26 -9.07 -20.91
N GLN A 366 0.48 -8.65 -19.88
CA GLN A 366 0.94 -7.27 -19.73
C GLN A 366 2.41 -7.14 -20.14
N THR A 367 2.78 -5.97 -20.65
CA THR A 367 4.18 -5.67 -21.02
C THR A 367 4.68 -4.49 -20.22
N TYR A 368 5.73 -4.71 -19.43
CA TYR A 368 6.35 -3.69 -18.59
C TYR A 368 7.75 -3.36 -19.11
N ALA A 369 8.08 -2.08 -19.16
CA ALA A 369 9.44 -1.62 -19.25
C ALA A 369 10.18 -1.83 -17.92
N GLY A 370 11.50 -1.97 -17.99
CA GLY A 370 12.39 -2.03 -16.84
C GLY A 370 13.69 -1.28 -17.07
N GLY A 371 14.52 -1.28 -16.03
CA GLY A 371 15.83 -0.64 -16.08
C GLY A 371 15.73 0.82 -16.54
N GLN A 372 16.67 1.21 -17.38
CA GLN A 372 16.75 2.56 -17.93
C GLN A 372 15.51 2.96 -18.75
N LEU A 373 14.88 2.01 -19.47
CA LEU A 373 13.68 2.28 -20.26
C LEU A 373 12.47 2.64 -19.38
N ALA A 374 12.35 2.07 -18.18
CA ALA A 374 11.26 2.41 -17.28
C ALA A 374 11.29 3.87 -16.83
N TYR A 375 12.49 4.41 -16.51
CA TYR A 375 12.65 5.83 -16.20
C TYR A 375 12.24 6.74 -17.37
N GLU A 376 12.61 6.37 -18.61
CA GLU A 376 12.28 7.14 -19.80
C GLU A 376 10.77 7.19 -20.07
N LEU A 377 10.10 6.03 -19.99
CA LEU A 377 8.66 5.96 -20.21
C LEU A 377 7.89 6.64 -19.07
N TRP A 378 8.36 6.51 -17.84
CA TRP A 378 7.80 7.22 -16.70
C TRP A 378 7.90 8.74 -16.87
N ALA A 379 9.09 9.27 -17.16
CA ALA A 379 9.29 10.70 -17.42
C ALA A 379 8.38 11.19 -18.56
N ARG A 380 8.35 10.45 -19.68
CA ARG A 380 7.50 10.78 -20.84
C ARG A 380 6.03 10.84 -20.47
N ALA A 381 5.53 9.86 -19.70
CA ALA A 381 4.14 9.77 -19.30
C ALA A 381 3.73 10.98 -18.45
N ILE A 382 4.55 11.37 -17.46
CA ILE A 382 4.21 12.51 -16.60
C ILE A 382 4.33 13.85 -17.35
N THR A 383 5.13 13.94 -18.41
CA THR A 383 5.23 15.16 -19.23
C THR A 383 4.24 15.21 -20.39
N ASN A 384 3.40 14.19 -20.56
CA ASN A 384 2.39 14.18 -21.63
C ASN A 384 1.22 15.10 -21.26
N GLU A 385 1.20 16.33 -21.78
CA GLU A 385 0.17 17.33 -21.48
C GLU A 385 -1.26 16.88 -21.83
N ALA A 386 -1.43 15.95 -22.78
CA ALA A 386 -2.75 15.40 -23.10
C ALA A 386 -3.38 14.65 -21.91
N GLU A 387 -2.56 14.01 -21.06
CA GLU A 387 -3.02 13.32 -19.85
C GLU A 387 -3.50 14.29 -18.76
N PHE A 388 -3.06 15.54 -18.80
CA PHE A 388 -3.31 16.56 -17.77
C PHE A 388 -4.09 17.76 -18.30
N SER A 389 -4.86 17.56 -19.37
CA SER A 389 -5.70 18.60 -19.97
C SER A 389 -6.70 19.18 -18.96
N LYS A 390 -7.19 20.40 -19.21
CA LYS A 390 -8.23 21.04 -18.36
C LYS A 390 -9.54 20.23 -18.30
N ASN A 391 -9.79 19.36 -19.28
CA ASN A 391 -10.99 18.55 -19.36
C ASN A 391 -10.81 17.14 -18.76
N THR A 392 -9.60 16.81 -18.28
CA THR A 392 -9.35 15.51 -17.66
C THR A 392 -10.10 15.42 -16.34
N ILE A 393 -10.97 14.41 -16.21
CA ILE A 393 -11.73 14.15 -14.99
C ILE A 393 -10.79 13.74 -13.84
N VAL A 394 -11.15 14.08 -12.61
CA VAL A 394 -10.30 13.83 -11.43
C VAL A 394 -10.01 12.37 -11.14
N PRO A 395 -10.90 11.38 -11.36
CA PRO A 395 -10.53 9.96 -11.22
C PRO A 395 -9.30 9.60 -12.04
N LEU A 396 -9.19 10.13 -13.27
CA LEU A 396 -8.03 9.93 -14.12
C LEU A 396 -6.80 10.64 -13.55
N LEU A 397 -6.92 11.88 -13.11
CA LEU A 397 -5.78 12.59 -12.49
C LEU A 397 -5.27 11.90 -11.20
N ILE A 398 -6.17 11.30 -10.43
CA ILE A 398 -5.82 10.50 -9.24
C ILE A 398 -5.02 9.26 -9.63
N GLU A 399 -5.42 8.53 -10.67
CA GLU A 399 -4.65 7.39 -11.19
C GLU A 399 -3.21 7.81 -11.58
N ARG A 400 -3.05 8.98 -12.21
CA ARG A 400 -1.74 9.51 -12.64
C ARG A 400 -0.88 9.79 -11.41
N LEU A 401 -1.45 10.43 -10.40
CA LEU A 401 -0.79 10.73 -9.14
C LEU A 401 -0.42 9.45 -8.37
N MET A 402 -1.32 8.47 -8.34
CA MET A 402 -1.08 7.16 -7.72
C MET A 402 0.11 6.46 -8.37
N CYS A 403 0.10 6.30 -9.70
CA CYS A 403 1.20 5.67 -10.43
C CYS A 403 2.54 6.41 -10.27
N GLN A 404 2.52 7.75 -10.22
CA GLN A 404 3.70 8.56 -9.90
C GLN A 404 4.24 8.22 -8.50
N ASN A 405 3.37 8.14 -7.50
CA ASN A 405 3.75 7.82 -6.13
C ASN A 405 4.28 6.39 -6.00
N ASP A 406 3.70 5.46 -6.72
CA ASP A 406 4.12 4.06 -6.75
C ASP A 406 5.54 3.92 -7.34
N ALA A 407 5.80 4.57 -8.48
CA ALA A 407 7.13 4.60 -9.08
C ALA A 407 8.17 5.27 -8.17
N GLN A 408 7.80 6.41 -7.57
CA GLN A 408 8.62 7.11 -6.61
C GLN A 408 8.94 6.25 -5.37
N THR A 409 7.96 5.48 -4.88
CA THR A 409 8.12 4.59 -3.72
C THR A 409 9.05 3.41 -4.05
N MET A 410 8.91 2.81 -5.25
CA MET A 410 9.81 1.74 -5.71
C MET A 410 11.28 2.17 -5.71
N ILE A 411 11.58 3.35 -6.25
CA ILE A 411 12.96 3.83 -6.29
C ILE A 411 13.42 4.33 -4.91
N GLY A 412 12.53 4.89 -4.09
CA GLY A 412 12.85 5.34 -2.73
C GLY A 412 13.16 4.19 -1.78
N GLU A 413 12.15 3.38 -1.45
CA GLU A 413 12.30 2.22 -0.54
C GLU A 413 13.32 1.23 -1.12
N GLY A 414 13.16 0.87 -2.39
CA GLY A 414 13.98 -0.16 -3.01
C GLY A 414 15.47 0.19 -2.96
N ARG A 415 15.84 1.43 -3.32
CA ARG A 415 17.27 1.79 -3.41
C ARG A 415 17.87 2.06 -2.04
N ALA A 416 17.06 2.45 -1.05
CA ALA A 416 17.49 2.47 0.35
C ALA A 416 17.95 1.07 0.80
N TYR A 417 17.14 0.03 0.54
CA TYR A 417 17.49 -1.35 0.89
C TYR A 417 18.57 -1.94 -0.01
N ALA A 418 18.65 -1.55 -1.28
CA ALA A 418 19.78 -1.87 -2.14
C ALA A 418 21.09 -1.33 -1.54
N ALA A 419 21.11 -0.07 -1.07
CA ALA A 419 22.28 0.53 -0.46
C ALA A 419 22.73 -0.22 0.80
N TYR A 420 21.80 -0.52 1.72
CA TYR A 420 22.10 -1.34 2.91
C TYR A 420 22.65 -2.72 2.54
N PHE A 421 22.14 -3.34 1.47
CA PHE A 421 22.63 -4.62 0.99
C PHE A 421 24.05 -4.51 0.42
N MET A 422 24.36 -3.47 -0.35
CA MET A 422 25.72 -3.22 -0.87
C MET A 422 26.71 -2.99 0.27
N GLU A 423 26.36 -2.17 1.27
CA GLU A 423 27.17 -1.96 2.47
C GLU A 423 27.43 -3.26 3.23
N TRP A 424 26.41 -4.13 3.35
CA TRP A 424 26.57 -5.45 3.95
C TRP A 424 27.58 -6.33 3.20
N ILE A 425 27.51 -6.38 1.86
CA ILE A 425 28.49 -7.10 1.04
C ILE A 425 29.90 -6.55 1.26
N GLY A 426 30.06 -5.22 1.24
CA GLY A 426 31.36 -4.58 1.44
C GLY A 426 31.95 -4.88 2.82
N ASN A 427 31.11 -4.94 3.86
CA ASN A 427 31.54 -5.27 5.22
C ASN A 427 31.97 -6.74 5.37
N THR A 428 31.42 -7.66 4.58
CA THR A 428 31.81 -9.07 4.59
C THR A 428 32.93 -9.40 3.60
N ASN A 429 33.24 -8.50 2.65
CA ASN A 429 34.23 -8.72 1.59
C ASN A 429 35.13 -7.49 1.43
N LYS A 430 36.22 -7.45 2.20
CA LYS A 430 37.13 -6.29 2.27
C LYS A 430 37.70 -5.85 0.91
N HIS A 431 37.92 -6.79 -0.02
CA HIS A 431 38.49 -6.50 -1.34
C HIS A 431 37.54 -5.75 -2.29
N VAL A 432 36.23 -5.75 -2.03
CA VAL A 432 35.22 -4.99 -2.78
C VAL A 432 34.57 -3.88 -1.95
N GLN A 433 35.02 -3.65 -0.70
CA GLN A 433 34.38 -2.74 0.24
C GLN A 433 34.22 -1.31 -0.31
N ASN A 434 35.27 -0.77 -0.94
CA ASN A 434 35.22 0.60 -1.50
C ASN A 434 34.20 0.71 -2.63
N ASP A 435 34.17 -0.26 -3.54
CA ASP A 435 33.21 -0.26 -4.66
C ASP A 435 31.77 -0.42 -4.14
N CYS A 436 31.56 -1.28 -3.15
CA CYS A 436 30.28 -1.46 -2.48
C CYS A 436 29.78 -0.16 -1.82
N ASN A 437 30.66 0.55 -1.10
CA ASN A 437 30.33 1.81 -0.45
C ASN A 437 29.99 2.90 -1.47
N GLU A 438 30.72 2.99 -2.58
CA GLU A 438 30.42 3.97 -3.63
C GLU A 438 29.12 3.61 -4.38
N ALA A 439 28.83 2.32 -4.61
CA ALA A 439 27.56 1.89 -5.18
C ALA A 439 26.39 2.26 -4.25
N ALA A 440 26.54 2.00 -2.95
CA ALA A 440 25.55 2.36 -1.93
C ALA A 440 25.26 3.86 -1.90
N LYS A 441 26.29 4.70 -2.04
CA LYS A 441 26.14 6.16 -2.11
C LYS A 441 25.29 6.61 -3.30
N TYR A 442 25.49 6.04 -4.49
CA TYR A 442 24.64 6.33 -5.65
C TYR A 442 23.20 5.87 -5.44
N LEU A 443 23.00 4.70 -4.84
CA LEU A 443 21.65 4.20 -4.49
C LEU A 443 20.96 5.11 -3.46
N ARG A 444 21.68 5.61 -2.45
CA ARG A 444 21.16 6.60 -1.47
C ARG A 444 20.78 7.92 -2.13
N LYS A 445 21.51 8.38 -3.15
CA LYS A 445 21.14 9.58 -3.92
C LYS A 445 19.77 9.43 -4.60
N ILE A 446 19.43 8.23 -5.07
CA ILE A 446 18.11 7.96 -5.64
C ILE A 446 16.99 8.09 -4.58
N LEU A 447 17.24 7.63 -3.35
CA LEU A 447 16.32 7.85 -2.22
C LEU A 447 16.14 9.36 -1.94
N GLU A 448 17.23 10.13 -1.88
CA GLU A 448 17.18 11.57 -1.67
C GLU A 448 16.35 12.27 -2.76
N ILE A 449 16.55 11.88 -4.02
CA ILE A 449 15.78 12.37 -5.16
C ILE A 449 14.29 12.01 -5.02
N SER A 450 13.96 10.79 -4.60
CA SER A 450 12.57 10.39 -4.32
C SER A 450 11.93 11.28 -3.23
N MET A 451 12.69 11.67 -2.21
CA MET A 451 12.22 12.62 -1.19
C MET A 451 12.06 14.04 -1.75
N GLU A 452 12.91 14.47 -2.68
CA GLU A 452 12.77 15.76 -3.37
C GLU A 452 11.53 15.80 -4.26
N MET A 453 11.24 14.73 -5.01
CA MET A 453 9.99 14.59 -5.79
C MET A 453 8.76 14.77 -4.89
N CYS A 454 8.79 14.20 -3.68
CA CYS A 454 7.74 14.39 -2.68
C CYS A 454 7.61 15.87 -2.27
N LYS A 455 8.74 16.52 -1.98
CA LYS A 455 8.80 17.90 -1.51
C LYS A 455 8.22 18.87 -2.54
N ILE A 456 8.62 18.75 -3.81
CA ILE A 456 8.15 19.67 -4.86
C ILE A 456 6.65 19.52 -5.15
N ARG A 457 6.10 18.31 -4.97
CA ARG A 457 4.66 18.08 -5.08
C ARG A 457 3.88 18.63 -3.89
N GLY A 458 4.51 18.79 -2.73
CA GLY A 458 3.90 19.29 -1.50
C GLY A 458 3.53 18.20 -0.49
N GLY A 459 4.16 17.03 -0.57
CA GLY A 459 4.05 15.94 0.40
C GLY A 459 3.61 14.58 -0.17
N PHE A 460 3.57 13.59 0.72
CA PHE A 460 3.15 12.21 0.43
C PHE A 460 1.62 12.04 0.45
N GLU A 461 0.89 12.99 1.04
CA GLU A 461 -0.58 12.94 1.04
C GLU A 461 -1.12 12.99 -0.38
N GLN A 462 -2.16 12.21 -0.66
CA GLN A 462 -2.86 12.17 -1.94
C GLN A 462 -4.21 12.87 -1.79
N ASN A 463 -4.15 14.18 -1.64
CA ASN A 463 -5.29 15.07 -1.42
C ASN A 463 -5.40 16.07 -2.60
N GLU A 464 -6.42 16.93 -2.59
CA GLU A 464 -6.63 17.87 -3.70
C GLU A 464 -5.46 18.85 -3.89
N LYS A 465 -4.77 19.22 -2.81
CA LYS A 465 -3.62 20.14 -2.88
C LYS A 465 -2.46 19.48 -3.64
N THR A 466 -2.10 18.26 -3.30
CA THR A 466 -1.00 17.55 -3.97
C THR A 466 -1.38 17.14 -5.39
N LEU A 467 -2.64 16.80 -5.63
CA LEU A 467 -3.17 16.58 -6.99
C LEU A 467 -3.05 17.82 -7.86
N LYS A 468 -3.56 18.97 -7.39
CA LYS A 468 -3.44 20.24 -8.12
C LYS A 468 -2.00 20.65 -8.37
N SER A 469 -1.13 20.42 -7.38
CA SER A 469 0.30 20.68 -7.51
C SER A 469 0.92 19.81 -8.62
N PHE A 470 0.64 18.51 -8.62
CA PHE A 470 1.08 17.58 -9.67
C PHE A 470 0.49 17.91 -11.06
N CYS A 471 -0.72 18.48 -11.12
CA CYS A 471 -1.31 18.97 -12.36
C CYS A 471 -0.63 20.24 -12.94
N GLN A 472 0.34 20.85 -12.25
CA GLN A 472 1.07 21.99 -12.81
C GLN A 472 2.20 21.51 -13.75
N PRO A 473 2.27 21.99 -15.01
CA PRO A 473 3.32 21.58 -15.95
C PRO A 473 4.73 21.78 -15.41
N LYS A 474 4.99 22.90 -14.72
CA LYS A 474 6.30 23.17 -14.08
C LYS A 474 6.71 22.10 -13.04
N ILE A 475 5.74 21.56 -12.29
CA ILE A 475 6.01 20.54 -11.27
C ILE A 475 6.32 19.21 -11.94
N ARG A 476 5.59 18.85 -13.01
CA ARG A 476 5.87 17.62 -13.78
C ARG A 476 7.20 17.71 -14.53
N ALA A 477 7.51 18.86 -15.13
CA ALA A 477 8.82 19.10 -15.75
C ALA A 477 9.95 18.92 -14.72
N LYS A 478 9.83 19.53 -13.54
CA LYS A 478 10.83 19.38 -12.48
C LYS A 478 10.92 17.95 -11.96
N THR A 479 9.79 17.25 -11.86
CA THR A 479 9.75 15.83 -11.50
C THR A 479 10.46 14.99 -12.56
N ALA A 480 10.28 15.27 -13.86
CA ALA A 480 10.95 14.56 -14.94
C ALA A 480 12.48 14.77 -14.94
N GLU A 481 12.96 15.97 -14.61
CA GLU A 481 14.39 16.22 -14.37
C GLU A 481 14.93 15.34 -13.24
N LEU A 482 14.18 15.22 -12.14
CA LEU A 482 14.57 14.36 -11.00
C LEU A 482 14.56 12.87 -11.39
N ILE A 483 13.60 12.44 -12.22
CA ILE A 483 13.57 11.07 -12.77
C ILE A 483 14.84 10.80 -13.58
N GLN A 484 15.26 11.76 -14.41
CA GLN A 484 16.48 11.64 -15.21
C GLN A 484 17.75 11.60 -14.34
N GLN A 485 17.82 12.39 -13.26
CA GLN A 485 18.93 12.32 -12.30
C GLN A 485 18.97 10.96 -11.58
N ALA A 486 17.82 10.42 -11.15
CA ALA A 486 17.74 9.10 -10.54
C ALA A 486 18.21 8.01 -11.52
N LYS A 487 17.81 8.10 -12.79
CA LYS A 487 18.25 7.20 -13.87
C LYS A 487 19.77 7.17 -14.02
N GLU A 488 20.42 8.33 -13.99
CA GLU A 488 21.89 8.47 -14.09
C GLU A 488 22.62 7.88 -12.88
N HIS A 489 22.12 8.13 -11.67
CA HIS A 489 22.67 7.51 -10.46
C HIS A 489 22.50 5.99 -10.48
N GLU A 490 21.35 5.49 -10.97
CA GLU A 490 21.13 4.06 -11.11
C GLU A 490 22.08 3.42 -12.13
N HIS A 491 22.36 4.11 -13.23
CA HIS A 491 23.36 3.65 -14.21
C HIS A 491 24.76 3.53 -13.60
N LYS A 492 25.19 4.54 -12.83
CA LYS A 492 26.48 4.51 -12.12
C LYS A 492 26.56 3.39 -11.08
N ALA A 493 25.50 3.21 -10.29
CA ALA A 493 25.41 2.12 -9.33
C ALA A 493 25.48 0.74 -10.02
N CYS A 494 24.76 0.57 -11.14
CA CYS A 494 24.78 -0.67 -11.93
C CYS A 494 26.19 -1.00 -12.44
N GLY A 495 26.94 -0.01 -12.95
CA GLY A 495 28.32 -0.19 -13.39
C GLY A 495 29.26 -0.66 -12.26
N LEU A 496 29.13 -0.09 -11.06
CA LEU A 496 29.90 -0.53 -9.89
C LEU A 496 29.49 -1.94 -9.45
N MET A 497 28.19 -2.25 -9.44
CA MET A 497 27.67 -3.59 -9.13
C MET A 497 28.20 -4.65 -10.10
N GLN A 498 28.35 -4.32 -11.38
CA GLN A 498 28.97 -5.20 -12.38
C GLN A 498 30.45 -5.46 -12.05
N ALA A 499 31.20 -4.45 -11.64
CA ALA A 499 32.60 -4.60 -11.23
C ALA A 499 32.73 -5.45 -9.95
N ILE A 500 31.85 -5.25 -8.97
CA ILE A 500 31.78 -6.03 -7.73
C ILE A 500 31.47 -7.49 -8.05
N TYR A 501 30.49 -7.75 -8.91
CA TYR A 501 30.13 -9.11 -9.35
C TYR A 501 31.32 -9.89 -9.92
N SER A 502 32.17 -9.23 -10.70
CA SER A 502 33.37 -9.85 -11.28
C SER A 502 34.46 -10.15 -10.24
N LYS A 503 34.43 -9.49 -9.08
CA LYS A 503 35.43 -9.61 -7.99
C LYS A 503 34.99 -10.53 -6.84
N LEU A 504 33.69 -10.84 -6.74
CA LEU A 504 33.15 -11.88 -5.86
C LEU A 504 33.28 -13.25 -6.52
#